data_AF-A0A2W6DLH3-F1
#
_entry.id   AF-A0A2W6DLH3-F1
#
_cell.length_a   1.000
_cell.length_b   1.000
_cell.length_c   1.000
_cell.angle_alpha   90.00
_cell.angle_beta   90.00
_cell.angle_gamma   90.00
#
_symmetry.space_group_name_H-M   'P 1'
#
loop_
_entity.id
_entity.type
_entity.pdbx_description
1 polymer ?
#
loop_
_entity_poly.entity_id
_entity_poly.type
_entity_poly.pdbx_seq_one_letter_code
_entity_poly.pdbx_strand_id
1 'polypeptide(L)'
;MTQPQQFVAVTVPEEQEAGVYANLLAVWHTQDEFTFDFAVKQPAQMGESEDGTPVVHVPARVVTRVRVPPGQVFEILKALNENMTHYEQAFGEIRRPS
;
A
#
# COMPACT_ATOMS: atom_id res chain seq x y z
N MET A 1 2.40 33.13 23.44
CA MET A 1 3.41 32.10 23.74
C MET A 1 3.41 31.14 22.57
N THR A 2 4.53 31.00 21.86
CA THR A 2 4.64 30.10 20.70
C THR A 2 4.78 28.68 21.21
N GLN A 3 3.86 27.79 20.85
CA GLN A 3 3.95 26.39 21.24
C GLN A 3 5.16 25.76 20.51
N PRO A 4 6.03 25.01 21.21
CA PRO A 4 7.18 24.37 20.57
C PRO A 4 6.70 23.37 19.50
N GLN A 5 7.31 23.41 18.32
CA GLN A 5 7.06 22.42 17.28
C GLN A 5 7.57 21.05 17.75
N GLN A 6 6.65 20.10 17.89
CA GLN A 6 7.00 18.71 18.21
C GLN A 6 7.37 17.98 16.92
N PHE A 7 8.61 17.51 16.84
CA PHE A 7 9.04 16.62 15.77
C PHE A 7 8.93 15.18 16.26
N VAL A 8 8.23 14.34 15.50
CA VAL A 8 8.17 12.90 15.77
C VAL A 8 9.37 12.25 15.10
N ALA A 9 10.35 11.80 15.90
CA ALA A 9 11.43 10.98 15.39
C ALA A 9 10.89 9.58 15.07
N VAL A 10 10.96 9.19 13.80
CA VAL A 10 10.55 7.86 13.34
C VAL A 10 11.78 6.97 13.34
N THR A 11 11.69 5.82 14.00
CA THR A 11 12.71 4.77 13.98
C THR A 11 12.09 3.50 13.42
N VAL A 12 12.86 2.78 12.60
CA VAL A 12 12.46 1.48 12.07
C VAL A 12 13.21 0.43 12.89
N PRO A 13 12.53 -0.54 13.52
CA PRO A 13 13.20 -1.66 14.18
C PRO A 13 14.11 -2.42 13.22
N GLU A 14 15.23 -2.94 13.72
CA GLU A 14 16.26 -3.62 12.90
C GLU A 14 15.65 -4.77 12.07
N GLU A 15 14.74 -5.54 12.67
CA GLU A 15 14.05 -6.64 12.00
C GLU A 15 13.07 -6.21 10.90
N GLN A 16 12.73 -4.92 10.83
CA GLN A 16 11.83 -4.33 9.83
C GLN A 16 12.59 -3.52 8.76
N GLU A 17 13.91 -3.32 8.90
CA GLU A 17 14.68 -2.44 8.00
C GLU A 17 14.60 -2.87 6.52
N ALA A 18 14.64 -4.17 6.25
CA ALA A 18 14.53 -4.70 4.91
C ALA A 18 13.12 -4.55 4.30
N GLY A 19 12.10 -4.37 5.15
CA GLY A 19 10.70 -4.35 4.76
C GLY A 19 10.21 -5.69 4.17
N VAL A 20 9.05 -5.64 3.51
CA VAL A 20 8.50 -6.77 2.74
C VAL A 20 8.25 -6.34 1.31
N TYR A 21 8.59 -7.21 0.37
CA TYR A 21 8.27 -6.98 -1.05
C TYR A 21 6.77 -7.14 -1.29
N ALA A 22 6.15 -6.15 -1.92
CA ALA A 22 4.76 -6.17 -2.36
C ALA A 22 4.61 -5.51 -3.74
N ASN A 23 3.68 -6.01 -4.55
CA ASN A 23 3.36 -5.47 -5.87
C ASN A 23 1.85 -5.30 -6.11
N LEU A 24 1.06 -5.43 -5.05
CA LEU A 24 -0.37 -5.21 -5.01
C LEU A 24 -0.72 -4.59 -3.65
N LEU A 25 -1.61 -3.60 -3.66
CA LEU A 25 -2.24 -3.07 -2.48
C LEU A 25 -3.75 -3.23 -2.62
N ALA A 26 -4.38 -3.96 -1.71
CA ALA A 26 -5.83 -3.99 -1.55
C ALA A 26 -6.23 -3.14 -0.35
N VAL A 27 -7.22 -2.27 -0.54
CA VAL A 27 -7.71 -1.38 0.52
C VAL A 27 -9.20 -1.65 0.73
N TRP A 28 -9.58 -1.89 1.98
CA TRP A 28 -10.97 -2.03 2.41
C TRP A 28 -11.12 -1.46 3.82
N HIS A 29 -12.36 -1.24 4.28
CA HIS A 29 -12.60 -0.59 5.56
C HIS A 29 -13.85 -1.11 6.26
N THR A 30 -13.89 -0.89 7.57
CA THR A 30 -15.09 -0.99 8.41
C THR A 30 -15.39 0.41 8.96
N GLN A 31 -16.38 0.53 9.85
CA GLN A 31 -16.65 1.79 10.54
C GLN A 31 -15.46 2.25 11.42
N ASP A 32 -14.69 1.30 11.95
CA ASP A 32 -13.67 1.59 12.97
C ASP A 32 -12.26 1.73 12.40
N GLU A 33 -12.04 1.34 11.15
CA GLU A 33 -10.69 1.24 10.58
C GLU A 33 -10.65 1.08 9.05
N PHE A 34 -9.52 1.50 8.48
CA PHE A 34 -9.08 1.13 7.15
C PHE A 34 -8.00 0.05 7.23
N THR A 35 -8.10 -0.94 6.36
CA THR A 35 -7.14 -2.02 6.22
C THR A 35 -6.41 -1.91 4.89
N PHE A 36 -5.08 -1.93 4.97
CA PHE A 36 -4.14 -1.94 3.85
C PHE A 36 -3.46 -3.31 3.78
N ASP A 37 -3.84 -4.09 2.78
CA ASP A 37 -3.27 -5.40 2.49
C ASP A 37 -2.24 -5.29 1.38
N PHE A 38 -0.98 -5.31 1.76
CA PHE A 38 0.13 -5.41 0.81
C PHE A 38 0.35 -6.87 0.47
N ALA A 39 0.35 -7.18 -0.83
CA ALA A 39 0.39 -8.54 -1.33
C ALA A 39 1.37 -8.69 -2.49
N VAL A 40 1.74 -9.94 -2.74
CA VAL A 40 2.53 -10.35 -3.91
C VAL A 40 1.64 -11.21 -4.81
N LYS A 41 1.45 -10.76 -6.04
CA LYS A 41 0.85 -11.55 -7.11
C LYS A 41 1.75 -12.75 -7.43
N GLN A 42 1.14 -13.91 -7.55
CA GLN A 42 1.76 -15.16 -7.95
C GLN A 42 1.56 -15.38 -9.47
N PRO A 43 2.29 -16.33 -10.08
CA PRO A 43 2.09 -16.67 -11.48
C PRO A 43 0.62 -17.00 -11.80
N ALA A 44 0.20 -16.58 -12.99
CA ALA A 44 -1.14 -16.85 -13.49
C ALA A 44 -1.37 -18.37 -13.62
N GLN A 45 -2.57 -18.80 -13.24
CA GLN A 45 -3.02 -20.18 -13.29
C GLN A 45 -4.27 -20.25 -14.17
N MET A 46 -4.36 -21.27 -15.01
CA MET A 46 -5.58 -21.54 -15.75
C MET A 46 -6.54 -22.33 -14.85
N GLY A 47 -7.78 -21.89 -14.79
CA GLY A 47 -8.88 -22.58 -14.12
C GLY A 47 -10.11 -22.60 -15.01
N GLU A 48 -11.19 -23.17 -14.48
CA GLU A 48 -12.51 -23.19 -15.10
C GLU A 48 -13.50 -22.53 -14.13
N SER A 49 -14.37 -21.68 -14.63
CA SER A 49 -15.50 -21.14 -13.87
C SER A 49 -16.59 -22.21 -13.65
N GLU A 50 -17.57 -21.90 -12.81
CA GLU A 50 -18.68 -22.82 -12.49
C GLU A 50 -19.50 -23.26 -13.72
N ASP A 51 -19.49 -22.47 -14.80
CA ASP A 51 -20.14 -22.76 -16.08
C ASP A 51 -19.20 -23.43 -17.12
N GLY A 52 -17.98 -23.79 -16.72
CA GLY A 52 -16.99 -24.47 -17.56
C GLY A 52 -16.19 -23.55 -18.48
N THR A 53 -16.27 -22.23 -18.30
CA THR A 53 -15.49 -21.27 -19.10
C THR A 53 -14.03 -21.21 -18.61
N PRO A 54 -13.01 -21.32 -19.49
CA PRO A 54 -11.63 -21.13 -19.10
C PRO A 54 -11.38 -19.72 -18.56
N VAL A 55 -10.77 -19.63 -17.39
CA VAL A 55 -10.48 -18.37 -16.70
C VAL A 55 -9.02 -18.33 -16.26
N VAL A 56 -8.42 -17.14 -16.30
CA VAL A 56 -7.07 -16.91 -15.81
C VAL A 56 -7.16 -16.34 -14.40
N HIS A 57 -6.69 -17.10 -13.42
CA HIS A 57 -6.60 -16.66 -12.03
C HIS A 57 -5.18 -16.20 -11.72
N VAL A 58 -5.04 -15.00 -11.15
CA VAL A 58 -3.77 -14.50 -10.63
C VAL A 58 -3.89 -14.41 -9.12
N PRO A 59 -3.51 -15.47 -8.37
CA PRO A 59 -3.60 -15.42 -6.92
C PRO A 59 -2.64 -14.38 -6.36
N ALA A 60 -2.99 -13.82 -5.22
CA ALA A 60 -2.13 -12.90 -4.48
C ALA A 60 -2.05 -13.35 -3.02
N ARG A 61 -0.85 -13.29 -2.45
CA ARG A 61 -0.61 -13.61 -1.05
C ARG A 61 -0.29 -12.33 -0.29
N VAL A 62 -1.07 -12.03 0.76
CA VAL A 62 -0.78 -10.93 1.69
C VAL A 62 0.55 -11.19 2.37
N VAL A 63 1.43 -10.19 2.35
CA VAL A 63 2.74 -10.21 3.00
C VAL A 63 2.78 -9.32 4.24
N THR A 64 1.98 -8.24 4.26
CA THR A 64 1.77 -7.41 5.45
C THR A 64 0.39 -6.75 5.42
N ARG A 65 -0.21 -6.59 6.60
CA ARG A 65 -1.48 -5.91 6.81
C ARG A 65 -1.28 -4.78 7.80
N VAL A 66 -1.70 -3.58 7.42
CA VAL A 66 -1.71 -2.41 8.31
C VAL A 66 -3.15 -1.94 8.49
N ARG A 67 -3.56 -1.72 9.74
CA ARG A 67 -4.90 -1.24 10.10
C ARG A 67 -4.75 0.14 10.73
N VAL A 68 -5.52 1.11 10.24
CA VAL A 68 -5.44 2.50 10.72
C VAL A 68 -6.84 3.05 11.03
N PRO A 69 -6.98 3.89 12.06
CA PRO A 69 -8.24 4.57 12.31
C PRO A 69 -8.64 5.49 11.14
N PRO A 70 -9.94 5.67 10.85
CA PRO A 70 -10.40 6.50 9.73
C PRO A 70 -9.87 7.93 9.79
N GLY A 71 -9.73 8.50 10.99
CA GLY A 71 -9.21 9.85 11.21
C GLY A 71 -7.77 10.09 10.73
N GLN A 72 -7.00 9.03 10.44
CA GLN A 72 -5.61 9.15 9.97
C GLN A 72 -5.46 8.97 8.46
N VAL A 73 -6.49 8.48 7.76
CA VAL A 73 -6.41 8.14 6.33
C VAL A 73 -6.16 9.38 5.47
N PHE A 74 -6.76 10.52 5.82
CA PHE A 74 -6.58 11.75 5.09
C PHE A 74 -5.11 12.21 5.08
N GLU A 75 -4.44 12.15 6.23
CA GLU A 75 -3.03 12.52 6.35
C GLU A 75 -2.13 11.55 5.57
N ILE A 76 -2.47 10.25 5.53
CA ILE A 76 -1.75 9.26 4.70
C ILE A 76 -1.84 9.65 3.21
N LEU A 77 -3.04 9.95 2.71
CA LEU A 77 -3.23 10.33 1.31
C LEU A 77 -2.47 11.61 0.96
N LYS A 78 -2.53 12.61 1.85
CA LYS A 78 -1.80 13.87 1.69
C LYS A 78 -0.29 13.64 1.62
N ALA A 79 0.26 12.89 2.58
CA ALA A 79 1.69 12.57 2.63
C ALA A 79 2.15 11.79 1.39
N LEU A 80 1.35 10.85 0.89
CA LEU A 80 1.64 10.12 -0.35
C LEU A 80 1.68 11.05 -1.56
N ASN A 81 0.73 11.98 -1.68
CA ASN A 81 0.67 12.92 -2.80
C ASN A 81 1.85 13.91 -2.80
N GLU A 82 2.21 14.41 -1.61
CA GLU A 82 3.39 15.28 -1.44
C GLU A 82 4.68 14.54 -1.81
N ASN A 83 4.86 13.31 -1.32
CA ASN A 83 6.04 12.50 -1.67
C ASN A 83 6.10 12.13 -3.15
N MET A 84 4.95 11.87 -3.79
CA MET A 84 4.90 11.65 -5.24
C MET A 84 5.39 12.87 -6.01
N THR A 85 4.95 14.06 -5.60
CA THR A 85 5.41 15.33 -6.20
C THR A 85 6.91 15.52 -6.03
N HIS A 86 7.45 15.26 -4.84
CA HIS A 86 8.89 15.34 -4.59
C HIS A 86 9.69 14.32 -5.41
N TYR A 87 9.18 13.09 -5.52
CA TYR A 87 9.79 12.05 -6.34
C TYR A 87 9.87 12.47 -7.81
N GLU A 88 8.78 12.98 -8.39
CA GLU A 88 8.74 13.37 -9.80
C GLU A 88 9.66 14.56 -10.10
N GLN A 89 9.80 15.50 -9.16
CA GLN A 89 10.76 16.60 -9.28
C GLN A 89 12.21 16.09 -9.28
N ALA A 90 12.50 15.03 -8.52
CA ALA A 90 13.85 14.48 -8.39
C ALA A 90 14.23 13.50 -9.52
N PHE A 91 13.28 12.67 -9.98
CA PHE A 91 13.54 11.53 -10.86
C PHE A 91 12.76 11.56 -12.18
N GLY A 92 11.88 12.55 -12.37
CA GLY A 92 10.98 12.64 -13.52
C GLY A 92 9.64 11.94 -13.30
N GLU A 93 8.72 12.16 -14.25
CA GLU A 93 7.33 11.71 -14.18
C GLU A 93 7.20 10.18 -14.04
N ILE A 94 6.28 9.75 -13.17
CA ILE A 94 5.97 8.33 -13.00
C ILE A 94 5.23 7.83 -14.23
N ARG A 95 5.90 7.01 -15.04
CA ARG A 95 5.28 6.38 -16.22
C ARG A 95 4.31 5.29 -15.79
N ARG A 96 3.05 5.41 -16.21
CA ARG A 96 2.09 4.31 -16.07
C ARG A 96 2.42 3.23 -17.12
N PRO A 97 2.46 1.95 -16.75
CA PRO A 97 2.48 0.87 -17.73
C PRO A 97 1.24 0.99 -18.61
N SER A 98 1.43 0.97 -19.93
CA SER A 98 0.35 0.94 -20.95
C SER A 98 -0.37 -0.39 -20.97
#